data_AF-A0A1B6IRG3-F1
#
_entry.id   AF-A0A1B6IRG3-F1
#
_cell.length_a   1.000
_cell.length_b   1.000
_cell.length_c   1.000
_cell.angle_alpha   90.00
_cell.angle_beta   90.00
_cell.angle_gamma   90.00
#
_symmetry.space_group_name_H-M   'P 1'
#
loop_
_entity.id
_entity.type
_entity.pdbx_description
1 polymer ?
#
loop_
_entity_poly.entity_id
_entity_poly.type
_entity_poly.pdbx_seq_one_letter_code
_entity_poly.pdbx_strand_id
1 'polypeptide(L)'
;MFSDEDGFCNSSFWDSTISWDTDNPRLPLCFEKTVLLWGPCLLLWLFTPLELSIIFRSKCRDVPWGFTNTTKLCLNLVLIVLSVTSFVWSLTLSMAGEKVYPVDLWTPAVTSATFVLTLVLLIWDMQRGLQSSAVLFLFWLILSTVGVAQFFTEFREAEYDDSEESLYRSLLYIFHYPLVVLMFLLNIFADPPPKVTDYPKSQKLCPEVQASFASRMIFGWFDQLIWKGYKKSLNVVDLWDLRYQDTSAQIVRRFERSWAKYYGEDTEAAASGLYKKLESYGTLKNTISVKKKRVTILWPIWGAFRSPIMSSAAIKIIGDIISFINPQILNLLIQFVDSKEYMWRGFAYAIGMFVTAELQSIFFHQQLMSMYRVGLNWRTAIMFAVYKKPARGTQWEKL
;
A
#
# COMPACT_ATOMS: atom_id res chain seq x y z
N MET A 1 18.03 34.55 9.89
CA MET A 1 19.11 34.28 10.85
C MET A 1 18.44 33.92 12.16
N PHE A 2 18.07 32.64 12.32
CA PHE A 2 17.54 32.12 13.59
C PHE A 2 18.75 31.65 14.39
N SER A 3 19.12 32.40 15.44
CA SER A 3 20.17 32.01 16.38
C SER A 3 19.55 31.05 17.40
N ASP A 4 19.72 29.76 17.18
CA ASP A 4 19.25 28.63 18.00
C ASP A 4 20.16 28.38 19.22
N GLU A 5 20.24 29.31 20.17
CA GLU A 5 20.86 28.97 21.48
C GLU A 5 19.90 28.15 22.37
N ASP A 6 18.59 28.18 22.06
CA ASP A 6 17.49 27.43 22.71
C ASP A 6 16.67 26.54 21.73
N GLY A 7 17.30 26.10 20.64
CA GLY A 7 16.64 25.37 19.55
C GLY A 7 16.18 23.94 19.89
N PHE A 8 15.23 23.41 19.11
CA PHE A 8 14.74 22.03 19.19
C PHE A 8 15.85 20.97 18.98
N CYS A 9 16.96 21.35 18.34
CA CYS A 9 18.11 20.53 17.99
C CYS A 9 19.43 21.25 18.28
N ASN A 10 20.51 20.47 18.43
CA ASN A 10 21.90 20.95 18.54
C ASN A 10 22.50 21.50 17.23
N SER A 11 21.78 21.36 16.11
CA SER A 11 22.25 21.75 14.77
C SER A 11 21.18 22.53 14.03
N SER A 12 21.57 23.29 13.01
CA SER A 12 20.64 23.88 12.06
C SER A 12 19.77 22.80 11.40
N PHE A 13 18.52 23.16 11.07
CA PHE A 13 17.59 22.24 10.42
C PHE A 13 18.03 21.88 9.00
N TRP A 14 18.53 22.86 8.24
CA TRP A 14 19.08 22.67 6.90
C TRP A 14 20.25 23.62 6.69
N ASP A 15 21.37 23.09 6.19
CA ASP A 15 22.55 23.86 5.83
C ASP A 15 23.07 23.40 4.47
N SER A 16 22.95 24.28 3.46
CA SER A 16 23.38 23.97 2.10
C SER A 16 24.90 23.83 1.99
N THR A 17 25.67 24.47 2.87
CA THR A 17 27.14 24.39 2.83
C THR A 17 27.65 23.00 3.22
N ILE A 18 26.90 22.28 4.05
CA ILE A 18 27.24 20.93 4.52
C ILE A 18 26.54 19.85 3.67
N SER A 19 25.32 20.10 3.20
CA SER A 19 24.53 19.10 2.50
C SER A 19 24.68 19.13 0.97
N TRP A 20 24.92 20.30 0.38
CA TRP A 20 24.85 20.49 -1.06
C TRP A 20 26.16 21.04 -1.65
N ASP A 21 26.74 22.07 -1.07
CA ASP A 21 27.90 22.81 -1.60
C ASP A 21 29.23 22.29 -1.02
N THR A 22 29.42 20.97 -1.04
CA THR A 22 30.64 20.31 -0.55
C THR A 22 30.99 19.05 -1.34
N ASP A 23 32.26 18.63 -1.29
CA ASP A 23 32.76 17.38 -1.88
C ASP A 23 32.22 16.13 -1.16
N ASN A 24 31.91 16.24 0.14
CA ASN A 24 31.46 15.13 0.98
C ASN A 24 30.12 15.49 1.66
N PRO A 25 28.98 15.27 0.98
CA PRO A 25 27.68 15.75 1.44
C PRO A 25 27.27 15.03 2.72
N ARG A 26 26.79 15.80 3.70
CA ARG A 26 26.23 15.28 4.94
C ARG A 26 24.90 15.94 5.22
N LEU A 27 23.93 15.16 5.69
CA LEU A 27 22.69 15.74 6.16
C LEU A 27 22.90 16.25 7.60
N PRO A 28 22.33 17.41 7.98
CA PRO A 28 22.38 17.86 9.35
C PRO A 28 21.70 16.86 10.30
N LEU A 29 22.28 16.63 11.49
CA LEU A 29 21.75 15.67 12.48
C LEU A 29 20.27 15.92 12.82
N CYS A 30 19.86 17.19 12.91
CA CYS A 30 18.46 17.53 13.14
C CYS A 30 17.54 17.01 12.02
N PHE A 31 17.95 17.13 10.76
CA PHE A 31 17.18 16.66 9.61
C PHE A 31 17.09 15.13 9.58
N GLU A 32 18.19 14.44 9.88
CA GLU A 32 18.24 12.97 9.96
C GLU A 32 17.31 12.42 11.05
N LYS A 33 17.30 13.02 12.24
CA LYS A 33 16.46 12.54 13.34
C LYS A 33 15.00 12.94 13.23
N THR A 34 14.69 14.00 12.49
CA THR A 34 13.32 14.49 12.31
C THR A 34 12.71 13.97 11.02
N VAL A 35 12.99 14.60 9.88
CA VAL A 35 12.29 14.32 8.61
C VAL A 35 12.50 12.88 8.16
N LEU A 36 13.74 12.38 8.24
CA LEU A 36 14.11 11.05 7.76
C LEU A 36 13.47 9.92 8.59
N LEU A 37 13.33 10.13 9.90
CA LEU A 37 12.77 9.12 10.80
C LEU A 37 11.27 9.30 11.05
N TRP A 38 10.80 10.54 11.23
CA TRP A 38 9.40 10.85 11.50
C TRP A 38 8.55 10.75 10.23
N GLY A 39 9.12 11.02 9.05
CA GLY A 39 8.41 10.89 7.77
C GLY A 39 7.78 9.51 7.57
N PRO A 40 8.56 8.41 7.64
CA PRO A 40 8.03 7.04 7.59
C PRO A 40 7.03 6.74 8.72
N CYS A 41 7.29 7.21 9.94
CA CYS A 41 6.40 7.00 11.09
C CYS A 41 5.03 7.66 10.88
N LEU A 42 5.00 8.93 10.48
CA LEU A 42 3.79 9.68 10.20
C LEU A 42 3.00 9.05 9.04
N LEU A 43 3.70 8.59 8.00
CA LEU A 43 3.09 7.89 6.88
C LEU A 43 2.38 6.61 7.35
N LEU A 44 3.03 5.82 8.21
CA LEU A 44 2.42 4.63 8.79
C LEU A 44 1.17 4.99 9.60
N TRP A 45 1.26 5.99 10.49
CA TRP A 45 0.14 6.40 11.34
C TRP A 45 -1.04 6.88 10.52
N LEU A 46 -0.79 7.62 9.43
CA LEU A 46 -1.81 8.09 8.49
C LEU A 46 -2.52 6.94 7.76
N PHE A 47 -1.78 5.90 7.35
CA PHE A 47 -2.36 4.75 6.63
C PHE A 47 -2.90 3.65 7.56
N THR A 48 -2.65 3.72 8.86
CA THR A 48 -3.13 2.72 9.84
C THR A 48 -4.66 2.56 9.80
N PRO A 49 -5.51 3.61 9.80
CA PRO A 49 -6.96 3.44 9.73
C PRO A 49 -7.45 2.70 8.47
N LEU A 50 -6.75 2.90 7.35
CA LEU A 50 -7.04 2.17 6.10
C LEU A 50 -6.69 0.69 6.25
N GLU A 51 -5.52 0.38 6.82
CA GLU A 51 -5.09 -0.99 7.07
C GLU A 51 -6.05 -1.70 8.02
N LEU A 52 -6.44 -1.05 9.12
CA LEU A 52 -7.43 -1.58 10.06
C LEU A 52 -8.78 -1.86 9.38
N SER A 53 -9.20 -1.00 8.46
CA SER A 53 -10.43 -1.22 7.68
C SER A 53 -10.32 -2.46 6.77
N ILE A 54 -9.13 -2.78 6.26
CA ILE A 54 -8.87 -3.99 5.47
C ILE A 54 -8.86 -5.22 6.39
N ILE A 55 -8.14 -5.15 7.52
CA ILE A 55 -8.06 -6.16 8.58
C ILE A 55 -9.45 -6.55 9.07
N PHE A 56 -10.29 -5.58 9.44
CA PHE A 56 -11.63 -5.84 9.96
C PHE A 56 -12.60 -6.38 8.90
N ARG A 57 -12.36 -6.15 7.62
CA ARG A 57 -13.15 -6.72 6.51
C ARG A 57 -12.65 -8.09 6.04
N SER A 58 -11.54 -8.58 6.58
CA SER A 58 -10.99 -9.86 6.22
C SER A 58 -11.94 -11.01 6.54
N LYS A 59 -11.97 -11.98 5.62
CA LYS A 59 -12.76 -13.22 5.72
C LYS A 59 -11.92 -14.45 6.02
N CYS A 60 -10.62 -14.25 6.21
CA CYS A 60 -9.67 -15.27 6.62
C CYS A 60 -9.35 -15.10 8.10
N ARG A 61 -8.91 -16.16 8.77
CA ARG A 61 -8.49 -16.14 10.17
C ARG A 61 -7.36 -17.13 10.40
N ASP A 62 -6.59 -16.85 11.45
CA ASP A 62 -5.56 -17.73 12.00
C ASP A 62 -4.45 -18.09 11.01
N VAL A 63 -3.52 -17.17 10.81
CA VAL A 63 -2.21 -17.48 10.19
C VAL A 63 -1.42 -18.39 11.14
N PRO A 64 -0.94 -19.56 10.69
CA PRO A 64 -0.10 -20.41 11.53
C PRO A 64 1.22 -19.72 11.88
N TRP A 65 1.76 -20.07 13.05
CA TRP A 65 3.13 -19.76 13.40
C TRP A 65 4.08 -20.48 12.44
N GLY A 66 4.70 -19.70 11.55
CA GLY A 66 5.74 -20.16 10.65
C GLY A 66 7.01 -19.34 10.84
N PHE A 67 8.10 -19.77 10.22
CA PHE A 67 9.40 -19.13 10.38
C PHE A 67 9.37 -17.62 10.13
N THR A 68 8.80 -17.17 9.01
CA THR A 68 8.75 -15.74 8.63
C THR A 68 8.08 -14.88 9.71
N ASN A 69 6.93 -15.33 10.18
CA ASN A 69 6.09 -14.57 11.09
C ASN A 69 6.65 -14.57 12.53
N THR A 70 7.16 -15.72 13.00
CA THR A 70 7.87 -15.80 14.28
C THR A 70 9.10 -14.89 14.27
N THR A 71 9.89 -14.92 13.20
CA THR A 71 11.09 -14.06 13.08
C THR A 71 10.72 -12.58 13.01
N LYS A 72 9.68 -12.18 12.25
CA LYS A 72 9.16 -10.80 12.24
C LYS A 72 8.76 -10.34 13.63
N LEU A 73 8.04 -11.17 14.38
CA LEU A 73 7.61 -10.85 15.75
C LEU A 73 8.82 -10.68 16.70
N CYS A 74 9.76 -11.63 16.68
CA CYS A 74 10.97 -11.56 17.51
C CYS A 74 11.81 -10.31 17.19
N LEU A 75 12.06 -10.03 15.90
CA LEU A 75 12.82 -8.84 15.49
C LEU A 75 12.12 -7.54 15.90
N ASN A 76 10.80 -7.49 15.78
CA ASN A 76 10.03 -6.31 16.21
C ASN A 76 10.15 -6.09 17.73
N LEU A 77 10.05 -7.15 18.53
CA LEU A 77 10.27 -7.06 19.98
C LEU A 77 11.67 -6.55 20.32
N VAL A 78 12.71 -7.04 19.63
CA VAL A 78 14.09 -6.54 19.83
C VAL A 78 14.20 -5.06 19.45
N LEU A 79 13.59 -4.64 18.34
CA LEU A 79 13.56 -3.23 17.93
C LEU A 79 12.86 -2.34 18.95
N ILE A 80 11.76 -2.81 19.56
CA ILE A 80 11.08 -2.10 20.65
C ILE A 80 12.03 -1.95 21.83
N VAL A 81 12.70 -3.03 22.27
CA VAL A 81 13.65 -2.98 23.39
C VAL A 81 14.76 -1.96 23.11
N LEU A 82 15.39 -2.01 21.93
CA LEU A 82 16.44 -1.04 21.55
C LEU A 82 15.94 0.41 21.52
N SER A 83 14.72 0.64 21.04
CA SER A 83 14.13 2.00 21.03
C SER A 83 13.79 2.50 22.43
N VAL A 84 13.32 1.62 23.32
CA VAL A 84 13.01 1.95 24.71
C VAL A 84 14.28 2.19 25.51
N THR A 85 15.34 1.40 25.30
CA THR A 85 16.64 1.66 25.96
C THR A 85 17.23 3.00 25.55
N SER A 86 17.08 3.39 24.28
CA SER A 86 17.46 4.73 23.80
C SER A 86 16.64 5.83 24.48
N PHE A 87 15.31 5.67 24.59
CA PHE A 87 14.45 6.65 25.26
C PHE A 87 14.78 6.78 26.75
N VAL A 88 14.94 5.66 27.46
CA VAL A 88 15.26 5.65 28.90
C VAL A 88 16.62 6.32 29.15
N TRP A 89 17.62 6.05 28.30
CA TRP A 89 18.93 6.70 28.40
C TRP A 89 18.83 8.23 28.28
N SER A 90 18.15 8.72 27.24
CA SER A 90 17.93 10.16 27.04
C SER A 90 17.14 10.80 28.19
N LEU A 91 16.18 10.06 28.77
CA LEU A 91 15.41 10.52 29.93
C LEU A 91 16.28 10.59 31.19
N THR A 92 17.12 9.60 31.46
CA THR A 92 18.02 9.60 32.62
C THR A 92 19.01 10.76 32.57
N LEU A 93 19.50 11.08 31.37
CA LEU A 93 20.42 12.19 31.13
C LEU A 93 19.74 13.55 31.39
N SER A 94 18.49 13.70 30.93
CA SER A 94 17.68 14.89 31.19
C SER A 94 17.36 15.06 32.68
N MET A 95 17.10 13.96 33.41
CA MET A 95 16.86 13.99 34.85
C MET A 95 18.13 14.28 35.67
N ALA A 96 19.31 13.92 35.14
CA ALA A 96 20.60 14.25 35.75
C ALA A 96 20.98 15.74 35.60
N GLY A 97 20.18 16.52 34.86
CA GLY A 97 20.39 17.96 34.67
C GLY A 97 21.36 18.30 33.54
N GLU A 98 21.73 17.32 32.70
CA GLU A 98 22.54 17.57 31.52
C GLU A 98 21.70 18.18 30.38
N LYS A 99 22.35 18.97 29.50
CA LYS A 99 21.68 19.68 28.41
C LYS A 99 21.29 18.69 27.30
N VAL A 100 20.08 18.13 27.39
CA VAL A 100 19.50 17.26 26.36
C VAL A 100 18.57 18.07 25.46
N TYR A 101 18.77 17.98 24.14
CA TYR A 101 17.89 18.66 23.18
C TYR A 101 16.54 17.92 23.04
N PRO A 102 15.41 18.63 22.86
CA PRO A 102 14.11 18.00 22.72
C PRO A 102 14.03 16.93 21.63
N VAL A 103 14.75 17.09 20.51
CA VAL A 103 14.82 16.09 19.44
C VAL A 103 15.31 14.73 19.94
N ASP A 104 16.26 14.69 20.87
CA ASP A 104 16.86 13.46 21.38
C ASP A 104 15.95 12.71 22.35
N LEU A 105 14.93 13.40 22.88
CA LEU A 105 13.88 12.81 23.69
C LEU A 105 12.70 12.33 22.84
N TRP A 106 12.23 13.15 21.90
CA TRP A 106 11.03 12.85 21.10
C TRP A 106 11.28 11.81 20.02
N THR A 107 12.47 11.78 19.42
CA THR A 107 12.81 10.83 18.36
C THR A 107 12.68 9.37 18.81
N PRO A 108 13.31 8.92 19.91
CA PRO A 108 13.12 7.55 20.42
C PRO A 108 11.70 7.29 20.95
N ALA A 109 10.98 8.32 21.43
CA ALA A 109 9.58 8.18 21.84
C ALA A 109 8.64 7.90 20.64
N VAL A 110 8.81 8.62 19.53
CA VAL A 110 8.01 8.43 18.31
C VAL A 110 8.32 7.06 17.67
N THR A 111 9.59 6.66 17.63
CA THR A 111 9.95 5.34 17.07
C THR A 111 9.46 4.19 17.93
N SER A 112 9.58 4.27 19.26
CA SER A 112 9.04 3.24 20.16
C SER A 112 7.53 3.10 20.02
N ALA A 113 6.78 4.21 20.00
CA ALA A 113 5.34 4.20 19.73
C ALA A 113 5.01 3.59 18.36
N THR A 114 5.81 3.88 17.34
CA THR A 114 5.64 3.33 15.99
C THR A 114 5.93 1.83 15.94
N PHE A 115 6.97 1.34 16.62
CA PHE A 115 7.26 -0.10 16.65
C PHE A 115 6.20 -0.87 17.43
N VAL A 116 5.70 -0.33 18.55
CA VAL A 116 4.53 -0.90 19.24
C VAL A 116 3.32 -0.98 18.31
N LEU A 117 3.05 0.09 17.53
CA LEU A 117 1.98 0.06 16.54
C LEU A 117 2.20 -1.01 15.47
N THR A 118 3.42 -1.15 14.93
CA THR A 118 3.72 -2.20 13.95
C THR A 118 3.57 -3.61 14.54
N LEU A 119 3.90 -3.81 15.82
CA LEU A 119 3.68 -5.08 16.52
C LEU A 119 2.18 -5.39 16.63
N VAL A 120 1.37 -4.40 17.01
CA VAL A 120 -0.09 -4.56 17.08
C VAL A 120 -0.68 -4.90 15.72
N LEU A 121 -0.24 -4.20 14.66
CA LEU A 121 -0.67 -4.48 13.29
C LEU A 121 -0.26 -5.90 12.85
N LEU A 122 0.97 -6.33 13.12
CA LEU A 122 1.44 -7.70 12.83
C LEU A 122 0.57 -8.76 13.54
N ILE A 123 0.28 -8.57 14.83
CA ILE A 123 -0.57 -9.50 15.59
C ILE A 123 -1.99 -9.54 15.00
N TRP A 124 -2.54 -8.38 14.61
CA TRP A 124 -3.87 -8.33 13.99
C TRP A 124 -3.91 -8.95 12.60
N ASP A 125 -2.87 -8.77 11.79
CA ASP A 125 -2.73 -9.43 10.50
C ASP A 125 -2.74 -10.96 10.66
N MET A 126 -2.01 -11.47 11.65
CA MET A 126 -2.00 -12.91 11.98
C MET A 126 -3.39 -13.42 12.36
N GLN A 127 -4.09 -12.72 13.25
CA GLN A 127 -5.41 -13.13 13.73
C GLN A 127 -6.45 -13.08 12.60
N ARG A 128 -6.37 -12.08 11.72
CA ARG A 128 -7.32 -11.84 10.62
C ARG A 128 -6.87 -12.45 9.30
N GLY A 129 -5.87 -13.33 9.30
CA GLY A 129 -5.53 -14.13 8.13
C GLY A 129 -4.96 -13.33 6.96
N LEU A 130 -4.40 -12.15 7.19
CA LEU A 130 -3.74 -11.33 6.17
C LEU A 130 -2.29 -11.79 6.03
N GLN A 131 -1.93 -12.34 4.87
CA GLN A 131 -0.60 -12.92 4.63
C GLN A 131 0.49 -11.88 4.32
N SER A 132 0.09 -10.69 3.87
CA SER A 132 1.04 -9.63 3.51
C SER A 132 0.33 -8.28 3.47
N SER A 133 0.75 -7.39 4.37
CA SER A 133 0.32 -6.00 4.45
C SER A 133 1.15 -5.11 3.51
N ALA A 134 0.45 -4.29 2.71
CA ALA A 134 1.09 -3.30 1.86
C ALA A 134 1.68 -2.15 2.67
N VAL A 135 0.96 -1.71 3.71
CA VAL A 135 1.33 -0.57 4.56
C VAL A 135 2.59 -0.88 5.35
N LEU A 136 2.69 -2.07 5.96
CA LEU A 136 3.90 -2.50 6.67
C LEU A 136 5.09 -2.64 5.71
N PHE A 137 4.89 -3.25 4.53
CA PHE A 137 5.95 -3.37 3.53
C PHE A 137 6.52 -2.00 3.12
N LEU A 138 5.66 -1.04 2.80
CA LEU A 138 6.08 0.31 2.40
C LEU A 138 6.77 1.05 3.55
N PHE A 139 6.29 0.90 4.78
CA PHE A 139 6.95 1.49 5.96
C PHE A 139 8.38 0.97 6.12
N TRP A 140 8.57 -0.35 6.13
CA TRP A 140 9.91 -0.96 6.30
C TRP A 140 10.83 -0.64 5.12
N LEU A 141 10.30 -0.58 3.88
CA LEU A 141 11.05 -0.15 2.70
C LEU A 141 11.56 1.28 2.87
N ILE A 142 10.66 2.23 3.15
CA ILE A 142 11.03 3.64 3.25
C ILE A 142 12.00 3.84 4.42
N LEU A 143 11.70 3.27 5.60
CA LEU A 143 12.57 3.37 6.77
C LEU A 143 13.97 2.79 6.50
N SER A 144 14.05 1.63 5.82
CA SER A 144 15.34 1.03 5.45
C SER A 144 16.11 1.89 4.44
N THR A 145 15.45 2.48 3.45
CA THR A 145 16.14 3.33 2.45
C THR A 145 16.64 4.64 3.04
N VAL A 146 15.84 5.26 3.89
CA VAL A 146 16.13 6.56 4.48
C VAL A 146 17.16 6.44 5.61
N GLY A 147 17.10 5.35 6.40
CA GLY A 147 18.04 5.07 7.49
C GLY A 147 19.49 4.87 7.05
N VAL A 148 19.76 4.66 5.75
CA VAL A 148 21.11 4.54 5.18
C VAL A 148 21.96 5.78 5.52
N ALA A 149 21.39 6.98 5.35
CA ALA A 149 22.12 8.23 5.58
C ALA A 149 22.60 8.34 7.03
N GLN A 150 21.67 8.14 7.97
CA GLN A 150 21.98 8.19 9.40
C GLN A 150 22.95 7.07 9.81
N PHE A 151 22.89 5.88 9.20
CA PHE A 151 23.84 4.81 9.48
C PHE A 151 25.28 5.20 9.11
N PHE A 152 25.48 5.83 7.95
CA PHE A 152 26.81 6.32 7.56
C PHE A 152 27.31 7.45 8.46
N THR A 153 26.43 8.33 8.93
CA THR A 153 26.78 9.40 9.86
C THR A 153 27.27 8.84 11.19
N GLU A 154 26.47 7.98 11.84
CA GLU A 154 26.78 7.40 13.14
C GLU A 154 27.99 6.44 13.07
N PHE A 155 28.16 5.70 11.96
CA PHE A 155 29.33 4.84 11.76
C PHE A 155 30.64 5.63 11.72
N ARG A 156 30.62 6.83 11.12
CA ARG A 156 31.81 7.69 11.07
C ARG A 156 32.04 8.46 12.36
N GLU A 157 30.97 8.89 13.04
CA GLU A 157 31.10 9.53 14.35
C GLU A 157 31.76 8.58 15.36
N ALA A 158 31.41 7.29 15.34
CA ALA A 158 32.02 6.25 16.17
C ALA A 158 33.54 6.05 15.93
N GLU A 159 34.07 6.48 14.78
CA GLU A 159 35.51 6.40 14.48
C GLU A 159 36.28 7.64 14.97
N TYR A 160 35.60 8.77 15.14
CA TYR A 160 36.27 10.07 15.39
C TYR A 160 36.08 10.58 16.83
N ASP A 161 34.95 10.27 17.47
CA ASP A 161 34.64 10.73 18.82
C ASP A 161 34.72 9.57 19.83
N ASP A 162 35.66 9.68 20.77
CA ASP A 162 35.96 8.67 21.80
C ASP A 162 35.14 8.87 23.09
N SER A 163 34.08 9.68 23.06
CA SER A 163 33.26 9.93 24.25
C SER A 163 32.36 8.73 24.59
N GLU A 164 32.27 8.36 25.88
CA GLU A 164 31.47 7.19 26.31
C GLU A 164 29.98 7.30 25.92
N GLU A 165 29.45 8.52 25.89
CA GLU A 165 28.06 8.81 25.53
C GLU A 165 27.81 8.62 24.03
N SER A 166 28.69 9.11 23.17
CA SER A 166 28.56 8.96 21.72
C SER A 166 28.78 7.52 21.28
N LEU A 167 29.68 6.78 21.94
CA LEU A 167 29.89 5.35 21.73
C LEU A 167 28.62 4.55 22.03
N TYR A 168 27.95 4.80 23.16
CA TYR A 168 26.72 4.09 23.51
C TYR A 168 25.61 4.34 22.48
N ARG A 169 25.40 5.61 22.08
CA ARG A 169 24.40 5.98 21.08
C ARG A 169 24.70 5.35 19.71
N SER A 170 25.95 5.42 19.27
CA SER A 170 26.40 4.86 18.00
C SER A 170 26.19 3.34 17.97
N LEU A 171 26.58 2.64 19.04
CA LEU A 171 26.40 1.19 19.15
C LEU A 171 24.92 0.79 19.06
N LEU A 172 24.03 1.48 19.76
CA LEU A 172 22.59 1.21 19.68
C LEU A 172 22.07 1.36 18.24
N TYR A 173 22.48 2.40 17.53
CA TYR A 173 22.03 2.62 16.15
C TYR A 173 22.64 1.61 15.17
N ILE A 174 23.91 1.23 15.35
CA ILE A 174 24.60 0.20 14.57
C ILE A 174 23.91 -1.17 14.71
N PHE A 175 23.37 -1.52 15.88
CA PHE A 175 22.56 -2.74 16.03
C PHE A 175 21.13 -2.56 15.51
N HIS A 176 20.55 -1.37 15.66
CA HIS A 176 19.19 -1.07 15.21
C HIS A 176 19.02 -1.19 13.70
N TYR A 177 19.90 -0.56 12.91
CA TYR A 177 19.73 -0.43 11.47
C TYR A 177 19.72 -1.78 10.72
N PRO A 178 20.65 -2.73 10.98
CA PRO A 178 20.60 -4.06 10.36
C PRO A 178 19.32 -4.83 10.67
N LEU A 179 18.74 -4.66 11.86
CA LEU A 179 17.46 -5.29 12.22
C LEU A 179 16.31 -4.70 11.41
N VAL A 180 16.30 -3.39 11.15
CA VAL A 180 15.33 -2.73 10.25
C VAL A 180 15.46 -3.28 8.83
N VAL A 181 16.68 -3.41 8.30
CA VAL A 181 16.93 -3.98 6.97
C VAL A 181 16.46 -5.44 6.91
N LEU A 182 16.77 -6.25 7.92
CA LEU A 182 16.31 -7.63 7.99
C LEU A 182 14.78 -7.73 8.05
N MET A 183 14.13 -6.82 8.79
CA MET A 183 12.67 -6.74 8.87
C MET A 183 12.06 -6.39 7.50
N PHE A 184 12.67 -5.47 6.75
CA PHE A 184 12.28 -5.18 5.37
C PHE A 184 12.40 -6.42 4.48
N LEU A 185 13.54 -7.12 4.52
CA LEU A 185 13.76 -8.34 3.73
C LEU A 185 12.72 -9.43 4.03
N LEU A 186 12.34 -9.62 5.30
CA LEU A 186 11.29 -10.57 5.67
C LEU A 186 9.91 -10.18 5.15
N ASN A 187 9.64 -8.88 4.98
CA ASN A 187 8.37 -8.39 4.42
C ASN A 187 8.29 -8.54 2.88
N ILE A 188 9.40 -8.85 2.19
CA ILE A 188 9.38 -9.24 0.77
C ILE A 188 8.71 -10.62 0.61
N PHE A 189 8.84 -11.51 1.60
CA PHE A 189 8.27 -12.85 1.58
C PHE A 189 6.85 -12.87 2.18
N ALA A 190 5.99 -13.73 1.62
CA ALA A 190 4.63 -13.89 2.09
C ALA A 190 4.61 -14.71 3.40
N ASP A 191 3.72 -14.35 4.31
CA ASP A 191 3.46 -15.17 5.48
C ASP A 191 2.68 -16.44 5.11
N PRO A 192 2.75 -17.50 5.94
CA PRO A 192 2.03 -18.74 5.68
C PRO A 192 0.53 -18.54 5.42
N PRO A 193 -0.12 -19.43 4.65
CA PRO A 193 -1.54 -19.29 4.37
C PRO A 193 -2.40 -19.49 5.63
N PRO A 194 -3.51 -18.75 5.78
CA PRO A 194 -4.41 -18.85 6.92
C PRO A 194 -5.11 -20.21 6.96
N LYS A 195 -5.36 -20.71 8.17
CA LYS A 195 -6.02 -22.01 8.38
C LYS A 195 -7.53 -21.96 8.08
N VAL A 196 -8.16 -20.82 8.35
CA VAL A 196 -9.61 -20.65 8.23
C VAL A 196 -9.93 -19.59 7.19
N THR A 197 -10.88 -19.90 6.31
CA THR A 197 -11.33 -19.01 5.23
C THR A 197 -12.82 -19.20 4.97
N ASP A 198 -13.57 -18.09 4.92
CA ASP A 198 -15.00 -18.10 4.53
C ASP A 198 -15.19 -18.13 3.00
N TYR A 199 -14.10 -18.13 2.23
CA TYR A 199 -14.16 -18.26 0.77
C TYR A 199 -14.49 -19.70 0.36
N PRO A 200 -15.20 -19.91 -0.76
CA PRO A 200 -15.47 -21.25 -1.25
C PRO A 200 -14.15 -21.99 -1.55
N LYS A 201 -14.09 -23.27 -1.20
CA LYS A 201 -12.92 -24.11 -1.47
C LYS A 201 -12.71 -24.23 -2.98
N SER A 202 -11.51 -23.88 -3.43
CA SER A 202 -11.06 -23.98 -4.83
C SER A 202 -10.10 -25.15 -4.98
N GLN A 203 -10.11 -25.84 -6.13
CA GLN A 203 -9.18 -26.95 -6.37
C GLN A 203 -7.77 -26.44 -6.70
N LYS A 204 -7.67 -25.35 -7.47
CA LYS A 204 -6.40 -24.72 -7.86
C LYS A 204 -6.45 -23.24 -7.58
N LEU A 205 -6.18 -22.86 -6.33
CA LEU A 205 -6.16 -21.45 -5.93
C LEU A 205 -5.13 -20.65 -6.76
N CYS A 206 -5.53 -19.47 -7.22
CA CYS A 206 -4.64 -18.52 -7.89
C CYS A 206 -3.48 -18.10 -6.95
N PRO A 207 -2.20 -18.25 -7.35
CA PRO A 207 -1.05 -17.89 -6.54
C PRO A 207 -1.01 -16.41 -6.15
N GLU A 208 -1.62 -15.52 -6.94
CA GLU A 208 -1.74 -14.10 -6.59
C GLU A 208 -2.40 -13.87 -5.23
N VAL A 209 -3.34 -14.75 -4.83
CA VAL A 209 -4.04 -14.64 -3.54
C VAL A 209 -3.09 -14.87 -2.36
N GLN A 210 -2.05 -15.68 -2.59
CA GLN A 210 -1.06 -16.02 -1.57
C GLN A 210 0.28 -15.30 -1.74
N ALA A 211 0.37 -14.44 -2.76
CA ALA A 211 1.60 -13.74 -3.07
C ALA A 211 1.85 -12.58 -2.10
N SER A 212 3.11 -12.35 -1.78
CA SER A 212 3.51 -11.18 -1.00
C SER A 212 3.16 -9.90 -1.75
N PHE A 213 3.09 -8.77 -1.03
CA PHE A 213 2.88 -7.49 -1.67
C PHE A 213 3.96 -7.18 -2.72
N ALA A 214 5.24 -7.45 -2.40
CA ALA A 214 6.35 -7.32 -3.34
C ALA A 214 6.14 -8.17 -4.60
N SER A 215 5.81 -9.46 -4.44
CA SER A 215 5.54 -10.37 -5.58
C SER A 215 4.33 -9.93 -6.41
N ARG A 216 3.31 -9.33 -5.79
CA ARG A 216 2.16 -8.74 -6.50
C ARG A 216 2.54 -7.51 -7.31
N MET A 217 3.46 -6.67 -6.82
CA MET A 217 3.92 -5.47 -7.54
C MET A 217 4.72 -5.82 -8.80
N ILE A 218 5.60 -6.82 -8.74
CA ILE A 218 6.45 -7.23 -9.88
C ILE A 218 5.85 -8.39 -10.69
N PHE A 219 4.62 -8.83 -10.37
CA PHE A 219 3.96 -9.98 -10.98
C PHE A 219 4.70 -11.33 -10.86
N GLY A 220 5.62 -11.48 -9.89
CA GLY A 220 6.43 -12.70 -9.75
C GLY A 220 5.62 -13.96 -9.43
N TRP A 221 4.38 -13.83 -8.96
CA TRP A 221 3.46 -14.96 -8.77
C TRP A 221 3.07 -15.64 -10.09
N PHE A 222 3.25 -14.97 -11.23
CA PHE A 222 2.90 -15.47 -12.55
C PHE A 222 4.04 -16.29 -13.20
N ASP A 223 5.27 -16.15 -12.73
CA ASP A 223 6.49 -16.72 -13.33
C ASP A 223 6.41 -18.24 -13.52
N GLN A 224 5.80 -18.95 -12.55
CA GLN A 224 5.66 -20.41 -12.62
C GLN A 224 4.87 -20.86 -13.85
N LEU A 225 3.85 -20.11 -14.26
CA LEU A 225 3.05 -20.43 -15.43
C LEU A 225 3.80 -20.12 -16.73
N ILE A 226 4.57 -19.02 -16.77
CA ILE A 226 5.41 -18.67 -17.91
C ILE A 226 6.42 -19.80 -18.18
N TRP A 227 7.14 -20.23 -17.14
CA TRP A 227 8.12 -21.31 -17.25
C TRP A 227 7.49 -22.64 -17.68
N LYS A 228 6.28 -22.93 -17.19
CA LYS A 228 5.53 -24.11 -17.60
C LYS A 228 5.12 -24.04 -19.07
N GLY A 229 4.65 -22.88 -19.53
CA GLY A 229 4.28 -22.63 -20.93
C GLY A 229 5.47 -22.67 -21.90
N TYR A 230 6.65 -22.27 -21.43
CA TYR A 230 7.90 -22.42 -22.17
C TYR A 230 8.29 -23.90 -22.36
N LYS A 231 8.13 -24.72 -21.31
CA LYS A 231 8.48 -26.16 -21.35
C LYS A 231 7.44 -27.03 -22.07
N LYS A 232 6.15 -26.67 -21.99
CA LYS A 232 5.04 -27.44 -22.55
C LYS A 232 3.87 -26.52 -22.91
N SER A 233 3.19 -26.80 -24.02
CA SER A 233 1.95 -26.12 -24.38
C SER A 233 0.90 -26.20 -23.25
N LEU A 234 0.36 -25.05 -22.87
CA LEU A 234 -0.57 -24.92 -21.74
C LEU A 234 -1.97 -25.42 -22.12
N ASN A 235 -2.54 -26.27 -21.26
CA ASN A 235 -3.93 -26.69 -21.34
C ASN A 235 -4.78 -25.99 -20.27
N VAL A 236 -6.11 -26.07 -20.40
CA VAL A 236 -7.05 -25.51 -19.41
C VAL A 236 -6.81 -26.08 -18.01
N VAL A 237 -6.40 -27.35 -17.91
CA VAL A 237 -6.06 -28.00 -16.64
C VAL A 237 -4.80 -27.42 -15.98
N ASP A 238 -3.95 -26.71 -16.72
CA ASP A 238 -2.74 -26.11 -16.17
C ASP A 238 -2.98 -24.72 -15.57
N LEU A 239 -4.15 -24.13 -15.84
CA LEU A 239 -4.56 -22.82 -15.34
C LEU A 239 -5.10 -22.92 -13.90
N TRP A 240 -4.98 -21.80 -13.19
CA TRP A 240 -5.58 -21.64 -11.86
C TRP A 240 -7.03 -21.20 -11.96
N ASP A 241 -7.78 -21.48 -10.89
CA ASP A 241 -9.13 -20.96 -10.72
C ASP A 241 -9.08 -19.43 -10.55
N LEU A 242 -10.11 -18.75 -11.05
CA LEU A 242 -10.25 -17.31 -10.88
C LEU A 242 -10.36 -16.95 -9.40
N ARG A 243 -9.86 -15.77 -9.03
CA ARG A 243 -10.08 -15.21 -7.70
C ARG A 243 -11.57 -15.08 -7.44
N TYR A 244 -12.00 -15.37 -6.21
CA TYR A 244 -13.41 -15.31 -5.82
C TYR A 244 -14.11 -13.99 -6.22
N GLN A 245 -13.40 -12.86 -6.11
CA GLN A 245 -13.92 -11.53 -6.44
C GLN A 245 -14.19 -11.32 -7.94
N ASP A 246 -13.48 -12.04 -8.81
CA ASP A 246 -13.57 -11.96 -10.27
C ASP A 246 -14.43 -13.09 -10.87
N THR A 247 -15.07 -13.91 -10.02
CA THR A 247 -16.02 -14.93 -10.49
C THR A 247 -17.30 -14.27 -10.99
N SER A 248 -17.87 -14.82 -12.07
CA SER A 248 -19.12 -14.31 -12.66
C SER A 248 -20.26 -14.23 -11.63
N ALA A 249 -20.41 -15.23 -10.76
CA ALA A 249 -21.40 -15.24 -9.70
C ALA A 249 -21.29 -14.01 -8.78
N GLN A 250 -20.07 -13.65 -8.38
CA GLN A 250 -19.84 -12.52 -7.49
C GLN A 250 -19.98 -11.17 -8.21
N ILE A 251 -19.49 -11.07 -9.44
CA ILE A 251 -19.63 -9.89 -10.31
C ILE A 251 -21.11 -9.60 -10.56
N VAL A 252 -21.87 -10.62 -10.97
CA VAL A 252 -23.31 -10.53 -11.23
C VAL A 252 -24.05 -10.12 -9.97
N ARG A 253 -23.80 -10.77 -8.83
CA ARG A 253 -24.44 -10.41 -7.56
C ARG A 253 -24.19 -8.94 -7.17
N ARG A 254 -22.97 -8.45 -7.38
CA ARG A 254 -22.60 -7.05 -7.11
C ARG A 254 -23.31 -6.08 -8.08
N PHE A 255 -23.36 -6.43 -9.36
CA PHE A 255 -24.05 -5.68 -10.39
C PHE A 255 -25.56 -5.61 -10.14
N GLU A 256 -26.21 -6.73 -9.83
CA GLU A 256 -27.65 -6.80 -9.56
C GLU A 256 -28.05 -5.99 -8.32
N ARG A 257 -27.23 -6.04 -7.25
CA ARG A 257 -27.47 -5.21 -6.06
C ARG A 257 -27.40 -3.72 -6.40
N SER A 258 -26.43 -3.32 -7.21
CA SER A 258 -26.32 -1.93 -7.69
C SER A 258 -27.50 -1.57 -8.61
N TRP A 259 -27.87 -2.47 -9.51
CA TRP A 259 -29.00 -2.31 -10.43
C TRP A 259 -30.32 -2.11 -9.69
N ALA A 260 -30.59 -2.92 -8.67
CA ALA A 260 -31.76 -2.79 -7.81
C ALA A 260 -31.81 -1.44 -7.09
N LYS A 261 -30.66 -0.88 -6.69
CA LYS A 261 -30.60 0.46 -6.08
C LYS A 261 -31.00 1.58 -7.05
N TYR A 262 -30.67 1.46 -8.34
CA TYR A 262 -30.99 2.51 -9.33
C TYR A 262 -32.36 2.35 -9.98
N TYR A 263 -32.87 1.12 -10.09
CA TYR A 263 -34.08 0.82 -10.87
C TYR A 263 -35.12 -0.04 -10.14
N GLY A 264 -34.79 -0.63 -8.98
CA GLY A 264 -35.67 -1.57 -8.27
C GLY A 264 -36.86 -0.90 -7.59
N GLU A 265 -36.70 0.26 -6.95
CA GLU A 265 -37.81 0.98 -6.30
C GLU A 265 -38.72 1.67 -7.33
N ASP A 266 -38.15 2.25 -8.39
CA ASP A 266 -38.89 3.01 -9.40
C ASP A 266 -39.85 2.16 -10.25
N THR A 267 -39.59 0.86 -10.42
CA THR A 267 -40.47 0.00 -11.25
C THR A 267 -41.61 -0.64 -10.47
N GLU A 268 -41.39 -1.07 -9.22
CA GLU A 268 -42.43 -1.69 -8.39
C GLU A 268 -43.38 -0.65 -7.77
N ALA A 269 -42.87 0.51 -7.31
CA ALA A 269 -43.70 1.59 -6.77
C ALA A 269 -44.55 2.29 -7.85
N ALA A 270 -43.99 2.49 -9.06
CA ALA A 270 -44.73 3.05 -10.18
C ALA A 270 -45.78 2.06 -10.73
N ALA A 271 -45.48 0.77 -10.77
CA ALA A 271 -46.44 -0.26 -11.17
C ALA A 271 -47.57 -0.40 -10.14
N SER A 272 -47.25 -0.51 -8.85
CA SER A 272 -48.26 -0.65 -7.78
C SER A 272 -49.15 0.59 -7.63
N GLY A 273 -48.57 1.80 -7.71
CA GLY A 273 -49.33 3.05 -7.68
C GLY A 273 -50.27 3.22 -8.88
N LEU A 274 -49.84 2.77 -10.07
CA LEU A 274 -50.65 2.79 -11.29
C LEU A 274 -51.78 1.76 -11.24
N TYR A 275 -51.50 0.54 -10.76
CA TYR A 275 -52.49 -0.52 -10.56
C TYR A 275 -53.57 -0.09 -9.55
N LYS A 276 -53.17 0.49 -8.42
CA LYS A 276 -54.09 1.00 -7.39
C LYS A 276 -54.94 2.17 -7.89
N LYS A 277 -54.39 3.01 -8.77
CA LYS A 277 -55.12 4.12 -9.41
C LYS A 277 -56.10 3.62 -10.49
N LEU A 278 -55.79 2.53 -11.18
CA LEU A 278 -56.65 1.88 -12.19
C LEU A 278 -57.86 1.17 -11.58
N GLU A 279 -57.67 0.49 -10.46
CA GLU A 279 -58.73 -0.18 -9.71
C GLU A 279 -59.82 0.80 -9.26
N SER A 280 -59.45 2.06 -9.00
CA SER A 280 -60.39 3.12 -8.62
C SER A 280 -61.26 3.67 -9.76
N TYR A 281 -60.90 3.46 -11.04
CA TYR A 281 -61.61 4.05 -12.20
C TYR A 281 -62.34 3.01 -13.08
N GLY A 282 -62.37 1.73 -12.68
CA GLY A 282 -63.16 0.69 -13.37
C GLY A 282 -62.86 0.52 -14.87
N THR A 283 -61.66 0.92 -15.33
CA THR A 283 -61.34 0.98 -16.76
C THR A 283 -60.55 -0.24 -17.22
N LEU A 284 -60.93 -0.78 -18.39
CA LEU A 284 -60.40 -2.00 -19.01
C LEU A 284 -58.86 -1.97 -19.19
N LYS A 285 -58.22 -3.06 -18.80
CA LYS A 285 -56.77 -3.31 -18.62
C LYS A 285 -55.85 -3.08 -19.84
N ASN A 286 -56.37 -2.73 -21.02
CA ASN A 286 -55.65 -2.93 -22.30
C ASN A 286 -54.99 -1.70 -22.94
N THR A 287 -55.04 -0.49 -22.35
CA THR A 287 -54.58 0.72 -23.05
C THR A 287 -53.49 1.53 -22.36
N ILE A 288 -52.83 1.01 -21.33
CA ILE A 288 -51.79 1.77 -20.62
C ILE A 288 -50.40 1.30 -21.04
N SER A 289 -49.85 2.00 -22.03
CA SER A 289 -48.42 1.95 -22.32
C SER A 289 -47.66 2.71 -21.23
N VAL A 290 -47.17 1.99 -20.22
CA VAL A 290 -46.22 2.56 -19.25
C VAL A 290 -45.01 3.06 -20.04
N LYS A 291 -44.78 4.38 -20.07
CA LYS A 291 -43.59 4.96 -20.70
C LYS A 291 -42.36 4.30 -20.10
N LYS A 292 -41.72 3.44 -20.89
CA LYS A 292 -40.52 2.71 -20.49
C LYS A 292 -39.40 3.74 -20.29
N LYS A 293 -39.10 4.08 -19.03
CA LYS A 293 -38.00 4.97 -18.66
C LYS A 293 -36.72 4.42 -19.33
N ARG A 294 -35.95 5.28 -20.03
CA ARG A 294 -34.70 4.83 -20.66
C ARG A 294 -33.74 4.39 -19.55
N VAL A 295 -33.55 3.07 -19.46
CA VAL A 295 -32.67 2.45 -18.48
C VAL A 295 -31.24 2.58 -19.00
N THR A 296 -30.40 3.31 -18.27
CA THR A 296 -28.97 3.45 -18.57
C THR A 296 -28.17 2.47 -17.72
N ILE A 297 -27.32 1.67 -18.36
CA ILE A 297 -26.55 0.60 -17.70
C ILE A 297 -25.31 1.16 -16.97
N LEU A 298 -24.83 2.34 -17.38
CA LEU A 298 -23.61 2.97 -16.87
C LEU A 298 -23.66 3.23 -15.36
N TRP A 299 -24.78 3.77 -14.84
CA TRP A 299 -24.91 4.10 -13.42
C TRP A 299 -24.84 2.85 -12.50
N PRO A 300 -25.59 1.77 -12.77
CA PRO A 300 -25.42 0.50 -12.04
C PRO A 300 -24.00 -0.07 -12.10
N ILE A 301 -23.36 -0.04 -13.27
CA ILE A 301 -21.98 -0.52 -13.43
C ILE A 301 -21.02 0.32 -12.59
N TRP A 302 -21.11 1.65 -12.68
CA TRP A 302 -20.32 2.56 -11.87
C TRP A 302 -20.52 2.31 -10.38
N GLY A 303 -21.78 2.24 -9.92
CA GLY A 303 -22.11 1.95 -8.53
C GLY A 303 -21.56 0.60 -8.04
N ALA A 304 -21.56 -0.42 -8.91
CA ALA A 304 -21.01 -1.72 -8.60
C ALA A 304 -19.48 -1.66 -8.48
N PHE A 305 -18.78 -1.14 -9.49
CA PHE A 305 -17.32 -1.26 -9.61
C PHE A 305 -16.53 0.01 -9.25
N ARG A 306 -17.13 1.02 -8.59
CA ARG A 306 -16.43 2.27 -8.23
C ARG A 306 -15.16 2.10 -7.41
N SER A 307 -15.13 1.14 -6.47
CA SER A 307 -13.99 0.97 -5.56
C SER A 307 -12.69 0.59 -6.30
N PRO A 308 -12.66 -0.46 -7.15
CA PRO A 308 -11.45 -0.76 -7.93
C PRO A 308 -11.12 0.32 -8.98
N ILE A 309 -12.13 1.04 -9.50
CA ILE A 309 -11.88 2.17 -10.42
C ILE A 309 -11.14 3.30 -9.69
N MET A 310 -11.59 3.67 -8.49
CA MET A 310 -10.98 4.74 -7.70
C MET A 310 -9.57 4.39 -7.23
N SER A 311 -9.33 3.15 -6.78
CA SER A 311 -7.97 2.74 -6.41
C SER A 311 -7.01 2.78 -7.59
N SER A 312 -7.48 2.37 -8.78
CA SER A 312 -6.69 2.45 -10.00
C SER A 312 -6.44 3.90 -10.43
N ALA A 313 -7.46 4.76 -10.40
CA ALA A 313 -7.29 6.18 -10.69
C ALA A 313 -6.24 6.84 -9.78
N ALA A 314 -6.22 6.49 -8.49
CA ALA A 314 -5.19 6.96 -7.55
C ALA A 314 -3.78 6.50 -7.94
N ILE A 315 -3.61 5.20 -8.24
CA ILE A 315 -2.33 4.63 -8.71
C ILE A 315 -1.85 5.35 -9.97
N LYS A 316 -2.76 5.66 -10.91
CA LYS A 316 -2.44 6.40 -12.12
C LYS A 316 -1.94 7.81 -11.82
N ILE A 317 -2.67 8.57 -11.01
CA ILE A 317 -2.29 9.95 -10.68
C ILE A 317 -0.91 9.98 -10.04
N ILE A 318 -0.61 9.05 -9.13
CA ILE A 318 0.71 8.93 -8.51
C ILE A 318 1.77 8.60 -9.56
N GLY A 319 1.51 7.64 -10.46
CA GLY A 319 2.42 7.29 -11.56
C GLY A 319 2.67 8.46 -12.53
N ASP A 320 1.64 9.23 -12.87
CA ASP A 320 1.74 10.40 -13.74
C ASP A 320 2.59 11.49 -13.08
N ILE A 321 2.42 11.74 -11.77
CA ILE A 321 3.26 12.69 -11.00
C ILE A 321 4.74 12.24 -11.03
N ILE A 322 5.02 10.96 -10.80
CA ILE A 322 6.38 10.42 -10.84
C ILE A 322 7.01 10.58 -12.23
N SER A 323 6.21 10.44 -13.31
CA SER A 323 6.71 10.59 -14.67
C SER A 323 7.21 12.01 -14.99
N PHE A 324 6.72 13.04 -14.30
CA PHE A 324 7.21 14.41 -14.44
C PHE A 324 8.53 14.68 -13.72
N ILE A 325 8.92 13.83 -12.77
CA ILE A 325 10.18 13.99 -12.03
C ILE A 325 11.38 13.73 -12.95
N ASN A 326 11.29 12.73 -13.83
CA ASN A 326 12.42 12.31 -14.65
C ASN A 326 12.94 13.42 -15.61
N PRO A 327 12.09 14.17 -16.34
CA PRO A 327 12.55 15.34 -17.10
C PRO A 327 13.20 16.44 -16.27
N GLN A 328 12.77 16.64 -15.01
CA GLN A 328 13.38 17.63 -14.12
C GLN A 328 14.78 17.22 -13.70
N ILE A 329 14.98 15.94 -13.36
CA ILE A 329 16.31 15.40 -13.04
C ILE A 329 17.21 15.47 -14.27
N LEU A 330 16.70 15.17 -15.47
CA LEU A 330 17.46 15.28 -16.71
C LEU A 330 17.95 16.71 -16.96
N ASN A 331 17.13 17.73 -16.69
CA ASN A 331 17.54 19.13 -16.82
C ASN A 331 18.68 19.47 -15.84
N LEU A 332 18.58 19.02 -14.58
CA LEU A 332 19.64 19.17 -13.59
C LEU A 332 20.93 18.44 -14.01
N LEU A 333 20.80 17.26 -14.63
CA LEU A 333 21.94 16.52 -15.16
C LEU A 333 22.62 17.25 -16.33
N ILE A 334 21.86 17.86 -17.24
CA ILE A 334 22.42 18.65 -18.34
C ILE A 334 23.18 19.87 -17.78
N GLN A 335 22.61 20.56 -16.79
CA GLN A 335 23.28 21.68 -16.10
C GLN A 335 24.53 21.23 -15.35
N PHE A 336 24.51 20.04 -14.75
CA PHE A 336 25.67 19.43 -14.10
C PHE A 336 26.80 19.14 -15.09
N VAL A 337 26.49 18.71 -16.32
CA VAL A 337 27.51 18.44 -17.35
C VAL A 337 28.19 19.74 -17.84
N ASP A 338 27.45 20.84 -17.88
CA ASP A 338 27.97 22.15 -18.30
C ASP A 338 28.76 22.87 -17.20
N SER A 339 28.52 22.51 -15.93
CA SER A 339 29.15 23.12 -14.76
C SER A 339 30.24 22.23 -14.14
N LYS A 340 31.24 22.83 -13.48
CA LYS A 340 32.24 22.08 -12.71
C LYS A 340 31.75 21.79 -11.29
N GLU A 341 30.62 21.10 -11.18
CA GLU A 341 30.01 20.72 -9.90
C GLU A 341 30.62 19.44 -9.30
N TYR A 342 30.29 19.16 -8.03
CA TYR A 342 30.79 17.99 -7.31
C TYR A 342 30.31 16.66 -7.90
N MET A 343 31.22 15.69 -8.06
CA MET A 343 30.95 14.41 -8.72
C MET A 343 29.78 13.62 -8.14
N TRP A 344 29.56 13.67 -6.82
CA TRP A 344 28.48 12.95 -6.16
C TRP A 344 27.09 13.42 -6.64
N ARG A 345 26.94 14.69 -7.07
CA ARG A 345 25.67 15.22 -7.60
C ARG A 345 25.28 14.50 -8.88
N GLY A 346 26.25 14.27 -9.78
CA GLY A 346 26.05 13.49 -11.00
C GLY A 346 25.58 12.06 -10.71
N PHE A 347 26.21 11.38 -9.74
CA PHE A 347 25.77 10.04 -9.31
C PHE A 347 24.36 10.06 -8.70
N ALA A 348 24.05 11.05 -7.87
CA ALA A 348 22.73 11.20 -7.26
C ALA A 348 21.63 11.41 -8.32
N TYR A 349 21.88 12.25 -9.33
CA TYR A 349 20.95 12.44 -10.45
C TYR A 349 20.77 11.16 -11.26
N ALA A 350 21.85 10.44 -11.59
CA ALA A 350 21.77 9.19 -12.34
C ALA A 350 20.98 8.10 -11.60
N ILE A 351 21.23 7.93 -10.30
CA ILE A 351 20.47 7.00 -9.44
C ILE A 351 19.01 7.44 -9.35
N GLY A 352 18.76 8.73 -9.18
CA GLY A 352 17.41 9.29 -9.15
C GLY A 352 16.62 9.02 -10.44
N MET A 353 17.23 9.20 -11.62
CA MET A 353 16.63 8.86 -12.91
C MET A 353 16.31 7.37 -13.00
N PHE A 354 17.23 6.49 -12.58
CA PHE A 354 17.00 5.05 -12.57
C PHE A 354 15.81 4.66 -11.67
N VAL A 355 15.81 5.11 -10.42
CA VAL A 355 14.74 4.80 -9.46
C VAL A 355 13.38 5.33 -9.93
N THR A 356 13.33 6.56 -10.45
CA THR A 356 12.08 7.14 -10.96
C THR A 356 11.55 6.40 -12.19
N ALA A 357 12.42 5.94 -13.09
CA ALA A 357 12.03 5.13 -14.25
C ALA A 357 11.47 3.75 -13.86
N GLU A 358 12.08 3.08 -12.88
CA GLU A 358 11.58 1.80 -12.36
C GLU A 358 10.23 1.95 -11.66
N LEU A 359 10.09 2.98 -10.80
CA LEU A 359 8.82 3.29 -10.15
C LEU A 359 7.73 3.59 -11.18
N GLN A 360 8.02 4.45 -12.18
CA GLN A 360 7.09 4.74 -13.27
C GLN A 360 6.60 3.46 -13.95
N SER A 361 7.53 2.55 -14.26
CA SER A 361 7.22 1.26 -14.89
C SER A 361 6.28 0.41 -14.02
N ILE A 362 6.56 0.30 -12.71
CA ILE A 362 5.72 -0.46 -11.76
C ILE A 362 4.30 0.13 -11.69
N PHE A 363 4.18 1.46 -11.50
CA PHE A 363 2.87 2.12 -11.42
C PHE A 363 2.06 1.96 -12.71
N PHE A 364 2.73 2.09 -13.87
CA PHE A 364 2.08 1.92 -15.17
C PHE A 364 1.52 0.52 -15.36
N HIS A 365 2.32 -0.53 -15.10
CA HIS A 365 1.86 -1.92 -15.26
C HIS A 365 0.77 -2.28 -14.25
N GLN A 366 0.87 -1.81 -13.01
CA GLN A 366 -0.16 -2.04 -12.00
C GLN A 366 -1.48 -1.38 -12.36
N GLN A 367 -1.43 -0.16 -12.91
CA GLN A 367 -2.59 0.54 -13.44
C GLN A 367 -3.23 -0.22 -14.60
N LEU A 368 -2.43 -0.70 -15.56
CA LEU A 368 -2.91 -1.49 -16.68
C LEU A 368 -3.63 -2.75 -16.21
N MET A 369 -3.00 -3.55 -15.34
CA MET A 369 -3.58 -4.80 -14.87
C MET A 369 -4.91 -4.57 -14.11
N SER A 370 -4.94 -3.54 -13.26
CA SER A 370 -6.16 -3.14 -12.55
C SER A 370 -7.28 -2.75 -13.52
N MET A 371 -6.98 -1.93 -14.53
CA MET A 371 -7.95 -1.51 -15.55
C MET A 371 -8.43 -2.68 -16.41
N TYR A 372 -7.55 -3.59 -16.82
CA TYR A 372 -7.94 -4.81 -17.56
C TYR A 372 -8.93 -5.66 -16.76
N ARG A 373 -8.69 -5.85 -15.45
CA ARG A 373 -9.61 -6.58 -14.57
C ARG A 373 -10.97 -5.91 -14.48
N VAL A 374 -11.00 -4.59 -14.29
CA VAL A 374 -12.26 -3.83 -14.29
C VAL A 374 -13.00 -4.00 -15.60
N GLY A 375 -12.29 -3.92 -16.74
CA GLY A 375 -12.86 -4.13 -18.07
C GLY A 375 -13.46 -5.53 -18.27
N LEU A 376 -12.78 -6.58 -17.81
CA LEU A 376 -13.30 -7.95 -17.84
C LEU A 376 -14.54 -8.13 -16.95
N ASN A 377 -14.54 -7.51 -15.78
CA ASN A 377 -15.68 -7.55 -14.85
C ASN A 377 -16.89 -6.79 -15.44
N TRP A 378 -16.66 -5.66 -16.11
CA TRP A 378 -17.70 -4.93 -16.84
C TRP A 378 -18.28 -5.76 -17.99
N ARG A 379 -17.41 -6.37 -18.82
CA ARG A 379 -17.84 -7.26 -19.90
C ARG A 379 -18.73 -8.38 -19.36
N THR A 380 -18.33 -9.02 -18.25
CA THR A 380 -19.09 -10.10 -17.63
C THR A 380 -20.47 -9.63 -17.15
N ALA A 381 -20.55 -8.47 -16.50
CA ALA A 381 -21.82 -7.88 -16.07
C ALA A 381 -22.74 -7.52 -17.25
N ILE A 382 -22.18 -6.95 -18.32
CA ILE A 382 -22.93 -6.58 -19.53
C ILE A 382 -23.45 -7.84 -20.23
N MET A 383 -22.61 -8.86 -20.41
CA MET A 383 -23.02 -10.13 -21.00
C MET A 383 -24.17 -10.75 -20.21
N PHE A 384 -24.08 -10.77 -18.87
CA PHE A 384 -25.18 -11.23 -18.03
C PHE A 384 -26.48 -10.42 -18.25
N ALA A 385 -26.40 -9.09 -18.31
CA ALA A 385 -27.56 -8.23 -18.56
C ALA A 385 -28.20 -8.53 -19.93
N VAL A 386 -27.39 -8.78 -20.95
CA VAL A 386 -27.83 -9.17 -22.29
C VAL A 386 -28.52 -10.53 -22.26
N TYR A 387 -27.95 -11.55 -21.59
CA TYR A 387 -28.54 -12.89 -21.47
C TYR A 387 -29.83 -12.91 -20.63
N LYS A 388 -29.93 -12.08 -19.59
CA LYS A 388 -31.12 -12.01 -18.73
C LYS A 388 -32.34 -11.43 -19.43
N LYS A 389 -32.15 -10.53 -20.41
CA LYS A 389 -33.22 -9.86 -21.13
C LYS A 389 -34.13 -10.82 -21.93
N PRO A 390 -33.62 -11.73 -22.79
CA PRO A 390 -34.45 -12.72 -23.48
C PRO A 390 -35.03 -13.79 -22.53
N ALA A 391 -34.31 -14.17 -21.47
CA ALA A 391 -34.81 -15.12 -20.47
C ALA A 391 -36.05 -14.61 -19.71
N ARG A 392 -36.23 -13.29 -19.59
CA ARG A 392 -37.49 -12.70 -19.10
C ARG A 392 -38.57 -12.62 -20.17
N GLY A 393 -38.19 -12.49 -21.45
CA GLY A 393 -39.11 -12.42 -22.58
C GLY A 393 -39.88 -13.74 -22.78
N THR A 394 -39.20 -14.88 -22.65
CA THR A 394 -39.82 -16.22 -22.77
C THR A 394 -40.76 -16.57 -21.61
N GLN A 395 -40.66 -15.92 -20.46
CA GLN A 395 -41.61 -16.09 -19.36
C GLN A 395 -42.97 -15.41 -19.64
N TRP A 396 -43.02 -14.44 -20.56
CA TRP A 396 -44.25 -13.80 -21.02
C TRP A 396 -44.94 -14.52 -22.18
N GLU A 397 -44.27 -15.47 -22.84
CA GLU A 397 -44.89 -16.32 -23.87
C GLU A 397 -45.56 -17.59 -23.29
N LYS A 398 -45.49 -17.78 -21.97
CA LYS A 398 -46.06 -18.94 -21.26
C LYS A 398 -47.16 -18.59 -20.24
N LEU A 399 -47.69 -17.37 -20.28
CA LEU A 399 -48.89 -16.92 -19.58
C LEU A 399 -49.83 -16.30 -20.62
#